data_AF-A0AAE3QVY5-F1
#
_entry.id   AF-A0AAE3QVY5-F1
#
_cell.length_a   1.000
_cell.length_b   1.000
_cell.length_c   1.000
_cell.angle_alpha   90.00
_cell.angle_beta   90.00
_cell.angle_gamma   90.00
#
_symmetry.space_group_name_H-M   'P 1'
#
loop_
_entity.id
_entity.type
_entity.pdbx_description
1 polymer ?
#
loop_
_entity_poly.entity_id
_entity_poly.type
_entity_poly.pdbx_seq_one_letter_code
_entity_poly.pdbx_strand_id
1 'polypeptide(L)'
;MSSQPFIVNRKAKIGLFGKSKPVQSKELLIVDFSTNQQEPLIEYNDWEASSLSPDGKRIIIERPTIYKGASKKEISVIDYQANQVVYNTSSYYVFDTAFNASGDKLLIVANKKKPFCYDLTSQQIVAELPHQIRLYEGDLDIHTDIFIAPVERLKGTCCVFDFKTGQTDSITVDTKARISNVKFSPDLSCIYAIANNSLYSLDRDYQIIWKKDFTYLGKKGGEINASDIFSSEDEKLLCLSASATETNQWGADYVVDSSSGEIIRQIEGYHLRGRIKSNYFGNQVLLATLTTLDLSTGLVSDEPIL
;
A
#
# COMPACT_ATOMS: atom_id res chain seq x y z
N MET A 1 -3.24 -13.07 -3.90
CA MET A 1 -2.51 -11.84 -3.55
C MET A 1 -1.04 -12.19 -3.56
N SER A 2 -0.22 -11.50 -4.37
CA SER A 2 1.23 -11.59 -4.21
C SER A 2 1.60 -10.77 -2.98
N SER A 3 2.46 -11.30 -2.11
CA SER A 3 3.23 -10.48 -1.16
C SER A 3 3.81 -9.26 -1.87
N GLN A 4 3.88 -8.12 -1.17
CA GLN A 4 4.70 -7.01 -1.63
C GLN A 4 6.14 -7.37 -1.26
N PRO A 5 6.99 -7.75 -2.24
CA PRO A 5 8.35 -8.15 -1.90
C PRO A 5 9.14 -7.00 -1.29
N PHE A 6 8.72 -5.75 -1.44
CA PHE A 6 9.44 -4.58 -0.94
C PHE A 6 8.48 -3.52 -0.44
N ILE A 7 8.80 -2.96 0.71
CA ILE A 7 7.98 -1.94 1.38
C ILE A 7 8.94 -0.89 1.90
N VAL A 8 8.71 0.38 1.57
CA VAL A 8 9.52 1.50 2.05
C VAL A 8 8.64 2.46 2.84
N ASN A 9 8.99 2.67 4.11
CA ASN A 9 8.46 3.76 4.91
C ASN A 9 9.39 4.98 4.74
N ARG A 10 8.98 5.93 3.90
CA ARG A 10 9.77 7.15 3.61
C ARG A 10 10.01 8.02 4.83
N LYS A 11 9.01 8.13 5.70
CA LYS A 11 9.07 8.96 6.91
C LYS A 11 10.09 8.43 7.91
N ALA A 12 10.06 7.11 8.15
CA ALA A 12 11.01 6.46 9.03
C ALA A 12 12.36 6.17 8.33
N LYS A 13 12.41 6.29 7.00
CA LYS A 13 13.54 5.89 6.15
C LYS A 13 13.96 4.42 6.36
N ILE A 14 12.96 3.57 6.60
CA ILE A 14 13.14 2.13 6.77
C ILE A 14 12.51 1.40 5.59
N GLY A 15 13.18 0.37 5.07
CA GLY A 15 12.63 -0.55 4.10
C GLY A 15 12.66 -1.99 4.58
N LEU A 16 11.65 -2.76 4.19
CA LEU A 16 11.53 -4.19 4.41
C LEU A 16 11.54 -4.88 3.05
N PHE A 17 12.57 -5.70 2.82
CA PHE A 17 12.84 -6.36 1.56
C PHE A 17 12.74 -7.87 1.74
N GLY A 18 11.72 -8.46 1.16
CA GLY A 18 11.53 -9.89 1.04
C GLY A 18 12.26 -10.47 -0.17
N LYS A 19 12.20 -11.80 -0.25
CA LYS A 19 12.85 -12.57 -1.30
C LYS A 19 12.17 -12.30 -2.64
N SER A 20 12.91 -11.80 -3.61
CA SER A 20 12.39 -11.62 -4.97
C SER A 20 13.41 -12.12 -6.00
N LYS A 21 12.89 -12.62 -7.13
CA LYS A 21 13.68 -12.71 -8.36
C LYS A 21 13.48 -11.40 -9.14
N PRO A 22 14.52 -10.82 -9.76
CA PRO A 22 15.83 -11.41 -10.05
C PRO A 22 16.99 -11.07 -9.09
N VAL A 23 16.80 -10.14 -8.14
CA VAL A 23 17.88 -9.61 -7.29
C VAL A 23 17.93 -10.36 -5.94
N GLN A 24 18.62 -11.50 -5.98
CA GLN A 24 19.32 -12.33 -4.98
C GLN A 24 19.27 -12.10 -3.44
N SER A 25 18.38 -11.32 -2.81
CA SER A 25 18.24 -11.47 -1.35
C SER A 25 17.63 -12.86 -1.07
N LYS A 26 18.44 -13.75 -0.47
CA LYS A 26 17.99 -15.08 -0.02
C LYS A 26 17.17 -15.00 1.27
N GLU A 27 17.12 -13.83 1.87
CA GLU A 27 16.69 -13.57 3.24
C GLU A 27 15.81 -12.32 3.25
N LEU A 28 14.95 -12.23 4.25
CA LEU A 28 14.20 -11.02 4.57
C LEU A 28 15.19 -10.00 5.16
N LEU A 29 15.17 -8.77 4.68
CA LEU A 29 16.13 -7.73 5.03
C LEU A 29 15.43 -6.47 5.51
N ILE A 30 15.91 -5.90 6.60
CA ILE A 30 15.61 -4.53 7.00
C ILE A 30 16.73 -3.63 6.52
N VAL A 31 16.37 -2.51 5.90
CA VAL A 31 17.32 -1.49 5.44
C VAL A 31 16.99 -0.18 6.11
N ASP A 32 17.96 0.41 6.80
CA ASP A 32 17.91 1.78 7.27
C ASP A 32 18.62 2.69 6.27
N PHE A 33 17.82 3.46 5.52
CA PHE A 33 18.34 4.39 4.51
C PHE A 33 18.99 5.64 5.12
N SER A 34 18.81 5.90 6.42
CA SER A 34 19.48 7.02 7.10
C SER A 34 20.94 6.69 7.41
N THR A 35 21.21 5.43 7.76
CA THR A 35 22.54 4.94 8.15
C THR A 35 23.21 4.08 7.07
N ASN A 36 22.46 3.72 6.02
CA ASN A 36 22.83 2.75 5.01
C ASN A 36 23.18 1.37 5.60
N GLN A 37 22.54 1.02 6.72
CA GLN A 37 22.70 -0.28 7.36
C GLN A 37 21.68 -1.28 6.83
N GLN A 38 22.12 -2.53 6.71
CA GLN A 38 21.31 -3.64 6.25
C GLN A 38 21.37 -4.76 7.29
N GLU A 39 20.21 -5.20 7.77
CA GLU A 39 20.08 -6.23 8.80
C GLU A 39 19.26 -7.41 8.29
N PRO A 40 19.87 -8.61 8.14
CA PRO A 40 19.15 -9.80 7.73
C PRO A 40 18.35 -10.40 8.89
N LEU A 41 17.10 -10.75 8.61
CA LEU A 41 16.18 -11.41 9.54
C LEU A 41 16.25 -12.93 9.38
N ILE A 42 17.41 -13.51 9.73
CA ILE A 42 17.78 -14.92 9.44
C ILE A 42 16.78 -15.93 10.02
N GLU A 43 16.23 -15.65 11.20
CA GLU A 43 15.23 -16.52 11.85
C GLU A 43 13.91 -16.63 11.08
N TYR A 44 13.65 -15.68 10.18
CA TYR A 44 12.43 -15.55 9.41
C TYR A 44 12.63 -15.87 7.93
N ASN A 45 13.59 -16.75 7.63
CA ASN A 45 13.91 -17.13 6.27
C ASN A 45 12.74 -17.78 5.51
N ASP A 46 11.76 -18.41 6.15
CA ASP A 46 10.58 -18.95 5.45
C ASP A 46 9.39 -17.97 5.43
N TRP A 47 9.61 -16.71 5.80
CA TRP A 47 8.61 -15.66 5.86
C TRP A 47 8.83 -14.62 4.75
N GLU A 48 7.76 -13.89 4.43
CA GLU A 48 7.71 -12.85 3.42
C GLU A 48 7.38 -11.49 4.06
N ALA A 49 7.84 -10.41 3.42
CA ALA A 49 7.51 -9.05 3.82
C ALA A 49 6.00 -8.78 3.62
N SER A 50 5.38 -8.11 4.59
CA SER A 50 3.94 -7.79 4.53
C SER A 50 3.64 -6.32 4.80
N SER A 51 4.20 -5.73 5.88
CA SER A 51 3.97 -4.31 6.20
C SER A 51 5.04 -3.72 7.12
N LEU A 52 5.14 -2.39 7.13
CA LEU A 52 5.93 -1.59 8.06
C LEU A 52 5.00 -0.64 8.82
N SER A 53 5.16 -0.56 10.13
CA SER A 53 4.47 0.44 10.95
C SER A 53 4.88 1.87 10.55
N PRO A 54 3.98 2.87 10.69
CA PRO A 54 4.27 4.25 10.31
C PRO A 54 5.44 4.89 11.09
N ASP A 55 5.67 4.49 12.34
CA ASP A 55 6.83 4.92 13.13
C ASP A 55 8.13 4.19 12.77
N GLY A 56 8.03 3.15 11.93
CA GLY A 56 9.14 2.37 11.43
C GLY A 56 9.75 1.41 12.44
N LYS A 57 9.14 1.17 13.61
CA LYS A 57 9.73 0.30 14.66
C LYS A 57 9.31 -1.15 14.55
N ARG A 58 8.11 -1.38 14.01
CA ARG A 58 7.49 -2.70 13.89
C ARG A 58 7.30 -3.10 12.44
N ILE A 59 7.49 -4.38 12.19
CA ILE A 59 7.26 -5.00 10.89
C ILE A 59 6.19 -6.07 11.02
N ILE A 60 5.45 -6.31 9.94
CA ILE A 60 4.62 -7.51 9.78
C ILE A 60 5.27 -8.37 8.73
N ILE A 61 5.49 -9.63 9.10
CA ILE A 61 5.94 -10.68 8.21
C ILE A 61 4.86 -11.75 8.12
N GLU A 62 4.77 -12.38 6.97
CA GLU A 62 3.75 -13.39 6.69
C GLU A 62 4.37 -14.71 6.25
N ARG A 63 3.80 -15.82 6.72
CA ARG A 63 4.17 -17.16 6.27
C ARG A 63 3.05 -17.72 5.41
N PRO A 64 3.26 -17.90 4.09
CA PRO A 64 2.30 -18.56 3.24
C PRO A 64 2.06 -20.00 3.72
N THR A 65 0.80 -20.37 3.87
CA THR A 65 0.39 -21.72 4.26
C THR A 65 -0.76 -22.20 3.39
N ILE A 66 -0.84 -23.50 3.17
CA ILE A 66 -1.93 -24.13 2.42
C ILE A 66 -2.77 -24.94 3.41
N TYR A 67 -4.03 -24.56 3.57
CA TYR A 67 -4.97 -25.34 4.38
C TYR A 67 -6.26 -25.60 3.60
N LYS A 68 -6.57 -26.89 3.39
CA LYS A 68 -7.72 -27.38 2.62
C LYS A 68 -7.82 -26.73 1.22
N GLY A 69 -6.69 -26.64 0.52
CA GLY A 69 -6.63 -26.11 -0.85
C GLY A 69 -6.72 -24.60 -0.98
N ALA A 70 -6.90 -23.85 0.12
CA ALA A 70 -6.87 -22.40 0.12
C ALA A 70 -5.50 -21.86 0.60
N SER A 71 -4.92 -20.96 -0.18
CA SER A 71 -3.77 -20.16 0.24
C SER A 71 -4.18 -19.23 1.37
N LYS A 72 -3.41 -19.27 2.44
CA LYS A 72 -3.66 -18.58 3.71
C LYS A 72 -2.34 -18.07 4.25
N LYS A 73 -2.41 -17.17 5.24
CA LYS A 73 -1.23 -16.58 5.85
C LYS A 73 -1.33 -16.64 7.36
N GLU A 74 -0.24 -17.05 7.97
CA GLU A 74 0.06 -16.73 9.36
C GLU A 74 0.83 -15.42 9.37
N ILE A 75 0.67 -14.62 10.42
CA ILE A 75 1.40 -13.36 10.58
C ILE A 75 2.15 -13.34 11.90
N SER A 76 3.29 -12.68 11.88
CA SER A 76 4.04 -12.26 13.06
C SER A 76 4.33 -10.78 12.97
N VAL A 77 4.17 -10.09 14.09
CA VAL A 77 4.52 -8.68 14.26
C VAL A 77 5.76 -8.65 15.13
N ILE A 78 6.81 -8.03 14.61
CA ILE A 78 8.11 -7.99 15.25
C ILE A 78 8.46 -6.53 15.50
N ASP A 79 8.80 -6.21 16.74
CA ASP A 79 9.59 -5.03 17.06
C ASP A 79 11.05 -5.42 16.84
N TYR A 80 11.61 -5.04 15.68
CA TYR A 80 12.92 -5.53 15.28
C TYR A 80 14.04 -4.81 16.06
N GLN A 81 13.79 -3.59 16.53
CA GLN A 81 14.74 -2.85 17.36
C GLN A 81 14.84 -3.46 18.77
N ALA A 82 13.71 -3.90 19.34
CA ALA A 82 13.69 -4.62 20.60
C ALA A 82 13.99 -6.13 20.45
N ASN A 83 14.15 -6.62 19.22
CA ASN A 83 14.25 -8.04 18.87
C ASN A 83 13.16 -8.89 19.55
N GLN A 84 11.90 -8.45 19.45
CA GLN A 84 10.77 -9.06 20.14
C GLN A 84 9.60 -9.33 19.20
N VAL A 85 9.06 -10.54 19.24
CA VAL A 85 7.74 -10.84 18.67
C VAL A 85 6.68 -10.26 19.61
N VAL A 86 5.98 -9.24 19.15
CA VAL A 86 4.93 -8.57 19.93
C VAL A 86 3.54 -9.14 19.68
N TYR A 87 3.35 -9.84 18.56
CA TYR A 87 2.13 -10.56 18.26
C TYR A 87 2.36 -11.63 17.21
N ASN A 88 1.70 -12.77 17.37
CA ASN A 88 1.64 -13.82 16.37
C ASN A 88 0.31 -14.57 16.48
N THR A 89 -0.19 -15.10 15.37
CA THR A 89 -1.39 -15.94 15.40
C THR A 89 -1.30 -17.11 14.43
N SER A 90 -1.59 -18.30 14.96
CA SER A 90 -1.88 -19.52 14.20
C SER A 90 -3.34 -19.96 14.35
N SER A 91 -4.12 -19.26 15.17
CA SER A 91 -5.50 -19.61 15.53
C SER A 91 -6.50 -19.28 14.42
N TYR A 92 -6.14 -18.37 13.52
CA TYR A 92 -6.91 -18.01 12.35
C TYR A 92 -5.98 -17.50 11.24
N TYR A 93 -6.50 -17.50 10.02
CA TYR A 93 -5.76 -17.07 8.85
C TYR A 93 -6.06 -15.62 8.56
N VAL A 94 -5.00 -14.84 8.38
CA VAL A 94 -5.09 -13.42 8.09
C VAL A 94 -5.04 -13.21 6.58
N PHE A 95 -5.90 -12.33 6.09
CA PHE A 95 -5.90 -11.89 4.70
C PHE A 95 -5.17 -10.56 4.54
N ASP A 96 -5.33 -9.68 5.51
CA ASP A 96 -4.86 -8.30 5.41
C ASP A 96 -4.68 -7.65 6.79
N THR A 97 -3.78 -6.68 6.85
CA THR A 97 -3.45 -5.94 8.07
C THR A 97 -3.09 -4.48 7.80
N ALA A 98 -3.43 -3.58 8.71
CA ALA A 98 -2.95 -2.20 8.72
C ALA A 98 -2.62 -1.75 10.14
N PHE A 99 -1.48 -1.08 10.31
CA PHE A 99 -1.11 -0.45 11.57
C PHE A 99 -1.88 0.86 11.79
N ASN A 100 -2.02 1.24 13.05
CA ASN A 100 -2.32 2.63 13.43
C ASN A 100 -1.04 3.49 13.42
N ALA A 101 -1.17 4.79 13.69
CA ALA A 101 -0.09 5.77 13.56
C ALA A 101 1.12 5.49 14.47
N SER A 102 0.88 5.00 15.70
CA SER A 102 1.94 4.61 16.66
C SER A 102 2.41 3.16 16.50
N GLY A 103 1.82 2.42 15.55
CA GLY A 103 2.08 1.01 15.31
C GLY A 103 1.72 0.09 16.49
N ASP A 104 0.97 0.55 17.49
CA ASP A 104 0.59 -0.23 18.70
C ASP A 104 -0.75 -0.94 18.56
N LYS A 105 -1.52 -0.65 17.50
CA LYS A 105 -2.74 -1.36 17.13
C LYS A 105 -2.67 -1.84 15.69
N LEU A 106 -3.46 -2.87 15.42
CA LEU A 106 -3.63 -3.48 14.11
C LEU A 106 -5.10 -3.61 13.75
N LEU A 107 -5.49 -3.09 12.60
CA LEU A 107 -6.65 -3.60 11.89
C LEU A 107 -6.28 -4.94 11.24
N ILE A 108 -7.13 -5.95 11.43
CA ILE A 108 -6.93 -7.30 10.91
C ILE A 108 -8.19 -7.76 10.19
N VAL A 109 -8.05 -8.16 8.92
CA VAL A 109 -9.07 -8.91 8.19
C VAL A 109 -8.68 -10.39 8.20
N ALA A 110 -9.53 -11.22 8.80
CA ALA A 110 -9.24 -12.65 8.98
C ALA A 110 -10.39 -13.55 8.52
N ASN A 111 -10.04 -14.77 8.13
CA ASN A 111 -11.00 -15.76 7.65
C ASN A 111 -12.06 -16.09 8.70
N LYS A 112 -13.34 -16.02 8.31
CA LYS A 112 -14.52 -16.28 9.14
C LYS A 112 -14.66 -15.35 10.37
N LYS A 113 -14.03 -14.18 10.35
CA LYS A 113 -14.19 -13.13 11.35
C LYS A 113 -14.69 -11.85 10.69
N LYS A 114 -15.36 -10.99 11.45
CA LYS A 114 -15.48 -9.59 11.05
C LYS A 114 -14.09 -8.95 11.11
N PRO A 115 -13.77 -7.93 10.32
CA PRO A 115 -12.54 -7.17 10.54
C PRO A 115 -12.55 -6.58 11.95
N PHE A 116 -11.39 -6.50 12.58
CA PHE A 116 -11.29 -6.06 13.98
C PHE A 116 -10.00 -5.29 14.22
N CYS A 117 -10.00 -4.46 15.27
CA CYS A 117 -8.83 -3.78 15.79
C CYS A 117 -8.28 -4.56 16.98
N TYR A 118 -6.99 -4.89 16.93
CA TYR A 118 -6.25 -5.58 17.97
C TYR A 118 -5.22 -4.62 18.60
N ASP A 119 -5.22 -4.51 19.92
CA ASP A 119 -4.24 -3.73 20.66
C ASP A 119 -3.07 -4.62 21.06
N LEU A 120 -1.86 -4.28 20.58
CA LEU A 120 -0.64 -5.06 20.81
C LEU A 120 -0.13 -4.94 22.25
N THR A 121 -0.52 -3.89 22.97
CA THR A 121 -0.12 -3.70 24.36
C THR A 121 -0.99 -4.52 25.30
N SER A 122 -2.32 -4.42 25.14
CA SER A 122 -3.27 -5.18 25.98
C SER A 122 -3.48 -6.61 25.51
N GLN A 123 -3.05 -6.94 24.28
CA GLN A 123 -3.22 -8.24 23.63
C GLN A 123 -4.69 -8.63 23.46
N GLN A 124 -5.56 -7.65 23.19
CA GLN A 124 -7.01 -7.85 23.09
C GLN A 124 -7.60 -7.21 21.83
N ILE A 125 -8.72 -7.77 21.38
CA ILE A 125 -9.58 -7.13 20.39
C ILE A 125 -10.31 -5.97 21.09
N VAL A 126 -10.09 -4.75 20.60
CA VAL A 126 -10.65 -3.52 21.19
C VAL A 126 -11.82 -2.94 20.39
N ALA A 127 -11.97 -3.34 19.12
CA ALA A 127 -13.12 -2.97 18.29
C ALA A 127 -13.37 -4.00 17.18
N GLU A 128 -14.62 -4.11 16.73
CA GLU A 128 -15.00 -4.87 15.53
C GLU A 128 -15.65 -3.94 14.50
N LEU A 129 -15.32 -4.13 13.22
CA LEU A 129 -15.88 -3.33 12.14
C LEU A 129 -17.11 -4.04 11.54
N PRO A 130 -18.16 -3.29 11.17
CA PRO A 130 -19.42 -3.86 10.68
C PRO A 130 -19.34 -4.40 9.24
N HIS A 131 -18.44 -3.84 8.41
CA HIS A 131 -18.36 -4.14 6.97
C HIS A 131 -17.11 -4.93 6.62
N GLN A 132 -17.21 -5.74 5.56
CA GLN A 132 -16.04 -6.33 4.91
C GLN A 132 -15.34 -5.23 4.12
N ILE A 133 -14.07 -5.01 4.44
CA ILE A 133 -13.19 -4.02 3.84
C ILE A 133 -11.90 -4.69 3.37
N ARG A 134 -11.19 -4.04 2.46
CA ARG A 134 -9.86 -4.44 2.00
C ARG A 134 -8.88 -3.38 2.49
N LEU A 135 -8.03 -3.71 3.46
CA LEU A 135 -7.12 -2.76 4.08
C LEU A 135 -6.01 -2.33 3.11
N TYR A 136 -5.56 -3.21 2.23
CA TYR A 136 -4.55 -2.91 1.21
C TYR A 136 -5.03 -1.92 0.13
N GLU A 137 -6.35 -1.68 0.02
CA GLU A 137 -6.96 -0.65 -0.84
C GLU A 137 -7.25 0.64 -0.06
N GLY A 138 -6.88 0.68 1.22
CA GLY A 138 -7.10 1.80 2.15
C GLY A 138 -5.81 2.49 2.57
N ASP A 139 -5.95 3.57 3.34
CA ASP A 139 -4.83 4.35 3.85
C ASP A 139 -5.10 4.99 5.21
N LEU A 140 -4.03 5.37 5.91
CA LEU A 140 -4.05 5.91 7.27
C LEU A 140 -3.70 7.40 7.27
N ASP A 141 -4.56 8.21 7.88
CA ASP A 141 -4.19 9.53 8.35
C ASP A 141 -3.38 9.41 9.64
N ILE A 142 -2.07 9.59 9.52
CA ILE A 142 -1.13 9.45 10.63
C ILE A 142 -1.22 10.56 11.69
N HIS A 143 -1.92 11.68 11.43
CA HIS A 143 -2.11 12.75 12.40
C HIS A 143 -3.38 12.53 13.23
N THR A 144 -4.46 12.13 12.59
CA THR A 144 -5.73 11.90 13.28
C THR A 144 -5.88 10.47 13.81
N ASP A 145 -5.07 9.53 13.31
CA ASP A 145 -5.18 8.08 13.55
C ASP A 145 -6.50 7.49 13.00
N ILE A 146 -6.90 8.00 11.82
CA ILE A 146 -8.11 7.60 11.12
C ILE A 146 -7.73 6.80 9.88
N PHE A 147 -8.29 5.61 9.74
CA PHE A 147 -8.11 4.76 8.59
C PHE A 147 -9.33 4.82 7.67
N ILE A 148 -9.10 4.93 6.37
CA ILE A 148 -10.15 4.91 5.35
C ILE A 148 -9.91 3.76 4.38
N ALA A 149 -10.95 2.98 4.08
CA ALA A 149 -10.87 1.92 3.07
C ALA A 149 -12.16 1.78 2.27
N PRO A 150 -12.10 1.37 0.99
CA PRO A 150 -13.28 1.11 0.19
C PRO A 150 -14.11 -0.06 0.74
N VAL A 151 -15.44 0.02 0.59
CA VAL A 151 -16.34 -1.08 0.91
C VAL A 151 -16.59 -1.92 -0.34
N GLU A 152 -16.20 -3.20 -0.30
CA GLU A 152 -16.06 -4.06 -1.50
C GLU A 152 -17.34 -4.18 -2.35
N ARG A 153 -18.53 -4.05 -1.74
CA ARG A 153 -19.83 -4.30 -2.39
C ARG A 153 -20.68 -3.06 -2.60
N LEU A 154 -20.20 -1.89 -2.21
CA LEU A 154 -20.97 -0.64 -2.26
C LEU A 154 -20.30 0.37 -3.18
N LYS A 155 -21.12 1.07 -3.98
CA LYS A 155 -20.64 2.07 -4.93
C LYS A 155 -20.35 3.38 -4.19
N GLY A 156 -19.19 3.98 -4.46
CA GLY A 156 -18.79 5.25 -3.89
C GLY A 156 -18.55 5.22 -2.38
N THR A 157 -18.59 4.04 -1.75
CA THR A 157 -18.62 3.96 -0.29
C THR A 157 -17.27 3.58 0.27
N CYS A 158 -16.81 4.35 1.26
CA CYS A 158 -15.69 4.00 2.11
C CYS A 158 -16.14 3.81 3.56
N CYS A 159 -15.42 2.95 4.26
CA CYS A 159 -15.45 2.78 5.70
C CYS A 159 -14.39 3.72 6.29
N VAL A 160 -14.75 4.44 7.35
CA VAL A 160 -13.84 5.27 8.12
C VAL A 160 -13.75 4.68 9.52
N PHE A 161 -12.55 4.36 9.99
CA PHE A 161 -12.30 3.77 11.29
C PHE A 161 -11.37 4.67 12.10
N ASP A 162 -11.80 5.05 13.30
CA ASP A 162 -10.98 5.81 14.25
C ASP A 162 -10.31 4.86 15.24
N PHE A 163 -8.98 4.76 15.18
CA PHE A 163 -8.21 3.89 16.07
C PHE A 163 -8.24 4.31 17.55
N LYS A 164 -8.55 5.58 17.84
CA LYS A 164 -8.61 6.10 19.21
C LYS A 164 -9.91 5.71 19.90
N THR A 165 -11.02 5.81 19.19
CA THR A 165 -12.36 5.55 19.74
C THR A 165 -12.88 4.15 19.42
N GLY A 166 -12.32 3.48 18.41
CA GLY A 166 -12.82 2.21 17.88
C GLY A 166 -14.13 2.36 17.10
N GLN A 167 -14.56 3.60 16.82
CA GLN A 167 -15.80 3.86 16.09
C GLN A 167 -15.61 3.67 14.58
N THR A 168 -16.69 3.29 13.92
CA THR A 168 -16.73 3.11 12.47
C THR A 168 -17.87 3.92 11.88
N ASP A 169 -17.55 4.70 10.85
CA ASP A 169 -18.50 5.44 10.04
C ASP A 169 -18.41 5.02 8.57
N SER A 170 -19.35 5.52 7.77
CA SER A 170 -19.34 5.34 6.33
C SER A 170 -19.53 6.66 5.63
N ILE A 171 -18.74 6.87 4.59
CA ILE A 171 -18.83 8.02 3.70
C ILE A 171 -19.22 7.57 2.31
N THR A 172 -19.89 8.45 1.56
CA THR A 172 -20.27 8.20 0.17
C THR A 172 -19.75 9.33 -0.72
N VAL A 173 -18.98 8.96 -1.73
CA VAL A 173 -18.45 9.83 -2.77
C VAL A 173 -19.23 9.55 -4.07
N ASP A 174 -19.64 10.59 -4.80
CA ASP A 174 -20.40 10.43 -6.06
C ASP A 174 -19.51 10.00 -7.23
N THR A 175 -18.95 8.79 -7.16
CA THR A 175 -18.14 8.19 -8.23
C THR A 175 -18.97 7.31 -9.17
N LYS A 176 -20.22 6.99 -8.80
CA LYS A 176 -21.16 6.09 -9.50
C LYS A 176 -20.66 4.64 -9.70
N ALA A 177 -19.52 4.31 -9.11
CA ALA A 177 -18.86 3.02 -9.21
C ALA A 177 -18.20 2.63 -7.89
N ARG A 178 -17.71 1.40 -7.78
CA ARG A 178 -16.95 0.97 -6.60
C ARG A 178 -15.62 1.73 -6.57
N ILE A 179 -15.25 2.24 -5.41
CA ILE A 179 -13.90 2.76 -5.18
C ILE A 179 -12.97 1.55 -5.02
N SER A 180 -11.84 1.56 -5.71
CA SER A 180 -10.89 0.45 -5.72
C SER A 180 -9.60 0.72 -4.97
N ASN A 181 -9.29 1.98 -4.72
CA ASN A 181 -8.14 2.40 -3.92
C ASN A 181 -8.39 3.80 -3.36
N VAL A 182 -7.89 4.07 -2.16
CA VAL A 182 -7.82 5.40 -1.56
C VAL A 182 -6.44 5.64 -0.97
N LYS A 183 -5.98 6.89 -1.03
CA LYS A 183 -4.68 7.28 -0.47
C LYS A 183 -4.69 8.72 -0.01
N PHE A 184 -4.17 9.01 1.18
CA PHE A 184 -3.94 10.39 1.59
C PHE A 184 -2.78 10.99 0.80
N SER A 185 -2.84 12.30 0.52
CA SER A 185 -1.65 13.04 0.10
C SER A 185 -0.57 13.01 1.19
N PRO A 186 0.72 13.14 0.85
CA PRO A 186 1.77 13.12 1.87
C PRO A 186 1.64 14.23 2.94
N ASP A 187 1.13 15.41 2.58
CA ASP A 187 0.77 16.51 3.50
C ASP A 187 -0.58 16.32 4.21
N LEU A 188 -1.30 15.26 3.86
CA LEU A 188 -2.64 14.90 4.35
C LEU A 188 -3.73 15.94 4.05
N SER A 189 -3.48 16.89 3.15
CA SER A 189 -4.45 17.95 2.79
C SER A 189 -5.61 17.43 1.95
N CYS A 190 -5.42 16.35 1.20
CA CYS A 190 -6.44 15.75 0.34
C CYS A 190 -6.40 14.21 0.36
N ILE A 191 -7.40 13.61 -0.26
CA ILE A 191 -7.56 12.16 -0.40
C ILE A 191 -7.71 11.84 -1.87
N TYR A 192 -6.84 10.99 -2.40
CA TYR A 192 -6.97 10.45 -3.74
C TYR A 192 -7.81 9.18 -3.70
N ALA A 193 -8.68 9.02 -4.69
CA ALA A 193 -9.49 7.82 -4.86
C ALA A 193 -9.53 7.36 -6.32
N ILE A 194 -9.52 6.05 -6.55
CA ILE A 194 -9.72 5.47 -7.88
C ILE A 194 -11.10 4.83 -7.95
N ALA A 195 -11.87 5.18 -8.98
CA ALA A 195 -13.14 4.52 -9.27
C ALA A 195 -13.47 4.62 -10.77
N ASN A 196 -13.86 3.50 -11.39
CA ASN A 196 -14.25 3.43 -12.81
C ASN A 196 -13.29 4.13 -13.76
N ASN A 197 -12.02 3.73 -13.69
CA ASN A 197 -10.92 4.22 -14.50
C ASN A 197 -10.77 5.76 -14.42
N SER A 198 -11.12 6.34 -13.28
CA SER A 198 -10.96 7.76 -12.99
C SER A 198 -10.21 7.92 -11.67
N LEU A 199 -9.34 8.92 -11.64
CA LEU A 199 -8.70 9.42 -10.43
C LEU A 199 -9.50 10.62 -9.92
N TYR A 200 -9.79 10.64 -8.62
CA TYR A 200 -10.45 11.73 -7.93
C TYR A 200 -9.49 12.29 -6.89
N SER A 201 -9.47 13.62 -6.73
CA SER A 201 -8.95 14.28 -5.53
C SER A 201 -10.14 14.81 -4.74
N LEU A 202 -10.15 14.47 -3.46
CA LEU A 202 -11.18 14.84 -2.50
C LEU A 202 -10.56 15.73 -1.42
N ASP A 203 -11.32 16.70 -0.91
CA ASP A 203 -10.95 17.41 0.31
C ASP A 203 -11.17 16.54 1.55
N ARG A 204 -10.92 17.12 2.73
CA ARG A 204 -11.08 16.45 4.02
C ARG A 204 -12.53 16.18 4.43
N ASP A 205 -13.48 16.85 3.76
CA ASP A 205 -14.92 16.63 3.90
C ASP A 205 -15.46 15.71 2.78
N TYR A 206 -14.53 15.04 2.07
CA TYR A 206 -14.79 14.06 1.01
C TYR A 206 -15.49 14.64 -0.23
N GLN A 207 -15.46 15.96 -0.41
CA GLN A 207 -15.98 16.62 -1.61
C GLN A 207 -14.93 16.57 -2.72
N ILE A 208 -15.40 16.39 -3.96
CA ILE A 208 -14.53 16.30 -5.13
C ILE A 208 -13.93 17.68 -5.43
N ILE A 209 -12.60 17.79 -5.34
CA ILE A 209 -11.84 18.98 -5.78
C ILE A 209 -11.68 18.93 -7.29
N TRP A 210 -11.19 17.80 -7.80
CA TRP A 210 -11.05 17.54 -9.24
C TRP A 210 -11.18 16.06 -9.56
N LYS A 211 -11.42 15.76 -10.83
CA LYS A 211 -11.50 14.41 -11.38
C LYS A 211 -10.77 14.33 -12.71
N LYS A 212 -9.95 13.29 -12.88
CA LYS A 212 -9.40 12.90 -14.19
C LYS A 212 -9.97 11.56 -14.62
N ASP A 213 -10.69 11.55 -15.73
CA ASP A 213 -11.18 10.34 -16.37
C ASP A 213 -10.11 9.78 -17.33
N PHE A 214 -9.73 8.50 -17.18
CA PHE A 214 -8.81 7.79 -18.07
C PHE A 214 -9.54 6.95 -19.13
N THR A 215 -10.88 6.88 -19.08
CA THR A 215 -11.70 6.09 -20.02
C THR A 215 -11.51 6.51 -21.48
N TYR A 216 -11.20 7.78 -21.73
CA TYR A 216 -10.93 8.27 -23.10
C TYR A 216 -9.72 7.59 -23.76
N LEU A 217 -8.80 7.01 -22.97
CA LEU A 217 -7.68 6.24 -23.49
C LEU A 217 -8.12 4.86 -24.00
N GLY A 218 -9.34 4.42 -23.66
CA GLY A 218 -9.93 3.15 -24.06
C GLY A 218 -9.04 1.95 -23.71
N LYS A 219 -9.08 0.91 -24.55
CA LYS A 219 -8.20 -0.27 -24.40
C LYS A 219 -6.71 0.06 -24.61
N LYS A 220 -6.40 1.17 -25.29
CA LYS A 220 -5.03 1.57 -25.62
C LYS A 220 -4.26 2.12 -24.42
N GLY A 221 -4.91 2.83 -23.50
CA GLY A 221 -4.25 3.28 -22.27
C GLY A 221 -4.27 2.28 -21.12
N GLY A 222 -4.98 1.16 -21.29
CA GLY A 222 -5.20 0.22 -20.20
C GLY A 222 -6.12 0.77 -19.10
N GLU A 223 -6.25 -0.02 -18.03
CA GLU A 223 -7.09 0.34 -16.89
C GLU A 223 -6.26 0.63 -15.64
N ILE A 224 -6.60 1.72 -14.96
CA ILE A 224 -6.05 2.09 -13.65
C ILE A 224 -6.88 1.59 -12.48
N ASN A 225 -7.98 0.87 -12.74
CA ASN A 225 -8.93 0.42 -11.70
C ASN A 225 -8.30 -0.43 -10.59
N ALA A 226 -7.21 -1.13 -10.87
CA ALA A 226 -6.50 -1.95 -9.88
C ALA A 226 -5.13 -1.37 -9.52
N SER A 227 -4.88 -0.10 -9.87
CA SER A 227 -3.61 0.55 -9.59
C SER A 227 -3.51 0.93 -8.13
N ASP A 228 -2.28 0.87 -7.62
CA ASP A 228 -1.87 1.67 -6.48
C ASP A 228 -1.67 3.12 -6.90
N ILE A 229 -1.75 4.02 -5.93
CA ILE A 229 -1.46 5.44 -6.09
C ILE A 229 -0.08 5.69 -5.50
N PHE A 230 0.89 6.09 -6.32
CA PHE A 230 2.22 6.49 -5.85
C PHE A 230 2.35 8.01 -5.89
N SER A 231 3.19 8.60 -5.05
CA SER A 231 3.39 10.04 -4.98
C SER A 231 4.85 10.40 -4.81
N SER A 232 5.28 11.53 -5.38
CA SER A 232 6.56 12.15 -5.02
C SER A 232 6.51 12.67 -3.57
N GLU A 233 7.68 12.79 -2.93
CA GLU A 233 7.79 13.38 -1.59
C GLU A 233 7.50 14.88 -1.58
N ASP A 234 7.75 15.58 -2.69
CA ASP A 234 7.39 17.00 -2.84
C ASP A 234 5.90 17.21 -3.20
N GLU A 235 5.17 16.11 -3.32
CA GLU A 235 3.72 16.04 -3.47
C GLU A 235 3.17 16.59 -4.78
N LYS A 236 4.03 16.93 -5.74
CA LYS A 236 3.60 17.49 -7.02
C LYS A 236 3.19 16.44 -8.04
N LEU A 237 3.71 15.22 -7.90
CA LEU A 237 3.52 14.15 -8.87
C LEU A 237 2.81 12.96 -8.23
N LEU A 238 1.78 12.48 -8.91
CA LEU A 238 1.17 11.18 -8.67
C LEU A 238 1.56 10.24 -9.80
N CYS A 239 1.66 8.95 -9.51
CA CYS A 239 1.89 7.93 -10.50
C CYS A 239 0.89 6.79 -10.36
N LEU A 240 0.27 6.41 -11.48
CA LEU A 240 -0.72 5.35 -11.60
C LEU A 240 -0.29 4.35 -12.68
N SER A 241 -0.28 3.07 -12.35
CA SER A 241 0.14 2.02 -13.29
C SER A 241 -1.03 1.34 -13.98
N ALA A 242 -1.16 1.48 -15.29
CA ALA A 242 -2.01 0.60 -16.10
C ALA A 242 -1.26 -0.71 -16.38
N SER A 243 -1.83 -1.85 -15.95
CA SER A 243 -1.09 -3.12 -15.91
C SER A 243 -0.78 -3.76 -17.28
N ALA A 244 -1.53 -3.38 -18.30
CA ALA A 244 -1.32 -3.75 -19.70
C ALA A 244 -2.03 -2.71 -20.58
N THR A 245 -1.53 -2.55 -21.80
CA THR A 245 -2.17 -1.74 -22.84
C THR A 245 -2.50 -2.63 -24.04
N GLU A 246 -3.29 -2.14 -25.00
CA GLU A 246 -3.48 -2.86 -26.27
C GLU A 246 -2.17 -3.06 -27.03
N THR A 247 -1.22 -2.13 -26.88
CA THR A 247 0.05 -2.11 -27.63
C THR A 247 1.19 -2.84 -26.93
N ASN A 248 1.12 -3.07 -25.62
CA ASN A 248 2.11 -3.82 -24.87
C ASN A 248 1.52 -4.56 -23.66
N GLN A 249 2.08 -5.73 -23.35
CA GLN A 249 1.68 -6.51 -22.17
C GLN A 249 2.38 -6.05 -20.88
N TRP A 250 3.21 -5.02 -20.97
CA TRP A 250 3.99 -4.49 -19.85
C TRP A 250 3.31 -3.32 -19.14
N GLY A 251 2.31 -2.71 -19.78
CA GLY A 251 1.55 -1.61 -19.23
C GLY A 251 2.15 -0.24 -19.54
N ALA A 252 1.60 0.77 -18.90
CA ALA A 252 2.12 2.14 -18.92
C ALA A 252 1.91 2.76 -17.53
N ASP A 253 2.80 3.66 -17.14
CA ASP A 253 2.65 4.46 -15.93
C ASP A 253 2.29 5.89 -16.31
N TYR A 254 1.22 6.42 -15.71
CA TYR A 254 0.75 7.78 -15.93
C TYR A 254 1.20 8.66 -14.77
N VAL A 255 2.01 9.66 -15.08
CA VAL A 255 2.41 10.70 -14.14
C VAL A 255 1.45 11.86 -14.25
N VAL A 256 0.86 12.23 -13.12
CA VAL A 256 -0.23 13.20 -13.01
C VAL A 256 0.20 14.33 -12.08
N ASP A 257 -0.12 15.56 -12.44
CA ASP A 257 0.02 16.72 -11.56
C ASP A 257 -1.01 16.61 -10.43
N SER A 258 -0.55 16.56 -9.19
CA SER A 258 -1.40 16.35 -8.02
C SER A 258 -2.41 17.48 -7.76
N SER A 259 -2.10 18.70 -8.20
CA SER A 259 -2.94 19.87 -7.94
C SER A 259 -4.11 19.99 -8.90
N SER A 260 -3.95 19.47 -10.12
CA SER A 260 -4.91 19.65 -11.22
C SER A 260 -5.48 18.34 -11.78
N GLY A 261 -4.83 17.21 -11.53
CA GLY A 261 -5.17 15.93 -12.14
C GLY A 261 -4.73 15.80 -13.61
N GLU A 262 -3.96 16.74 -14.14
CA GLU A 262 -3.49 16.69 -15.53
C GLU A 262 -2.38 15.66 -15.72
N ILE A 263 -2.45 14.89 -16.82
CA ILE A 263 -1.41 13.91 -17.16
C ILE A 263 -0.22 14.67 -17.73
N ILE A 264 0.90 14.64 -16.99
CA ILE A 264 2.16 15.27 -17.39
C ILE A 264 2.95 14.34 -18.31
N ARG A 265 2.90 13.03 -18.04
CA ARG A 265 3.71 12.04 -18.75
C ARG A 265 3.03 10.68 -18.79
N GLN A 266 3.27 9.97 -19.89
CA GLN A 266 3.05 8.53 -20.01
C GLN A 266 4.41 7.85 -20.17
N ILE A 267 4.70 6.87 -19.32
CA ILE A 267 5.95 6.12 -19.31
C ILE A 267 5.64 4.68 -19.69
N GLU A 268 6.04 4.27 -20.89
CA GLU A 268 5.77 2.92 -21.39
C GLU A 268 6.50 1.85 -20.57
N GLY A 269 5.78 0.79 -20.25
CA GLY A 269 6.36 -0.43 -19.72
C GLY A 269 7.12 -1.19 -20.79
N TYR A 270 8.24 -1.80 -20.40
CA TYR A 270 9.00 -2.68 -21.27
C TYR A 270 9.57 -3.85 -20.47
N HIS A 271 9.95 -4.90 -21.19
CA HIS A 271 10.52 -6.11 -20.60
C HIS A 271 11.73 -5.77 -19.73
N LEU A 272 11.84 -6.44 -18.58
CA LEU A 272 12.92 -6.26 -17.58
C LEU A 272 12.98 -4.92 -16.85
N ARG A 273 12.15 -3.91 -17.18
CA ARG A 273 12.06 -2.68 -16.37
C ARG A 273 11.62 -2.98 -14.92
N GLY A 274 10.72 -3.95 -14.77
CA GLY A 274 10.00 -4.18 -13.53
C GLY A 274 8.76 -3.28 -13.42
N ARG A 275 7.79 -3.73 -12.62
CA ARG A 275 6.60 -2.94 -12.25
C ARG A 275 6.90 -2.11 -11.00
N ILE A 276 6.22 -0.98 -10.84
CA ILE A 276 6.27 -0.21 -9.59
C ILE A 276 5.77 -1.09 -8.44
N LYS A 277 6.46 -1.03 -7.30
CA LYS A 277 6.14 -1.81 -6.10
C LYS A 277 6.00 -0.96 -4.84
N SER A 278 6.69 0.18 -4.75
CA SER A 278 6.61 1.03 -3.57
C SER A 278 6.91 2.49 -3.93
N ASN A 279 6.44 3.41 -3.08
CA ASN A 279 6.95 4.78 -3.08
C ASN A 279 8.45 4.75 -2.74
N TYR A 280 9.21 5.72 -3.25
CA TYR A 280 10.61 5.92 -2.88
C TYR A 280 10.89 7.40 -2.60
N PHE A 281 12.14 7.74 -2.32
CA PHE A 281 12.55 9.09 -1.94
C PHE A 281 12.47 10.08 -3.11
N GLY A 282 12.30 11.37 -2.81
CA GLY A 282 12.20 12.44 -3.78
C GLY A 282 11.07 12.21 -4.79
N ASN A 283 11.41 12.30 -6.08
CA ASN A 283 10.46 12.12 -7.19
C ASN A 283 10.49 10.69 -7.75
N GLN A 284 10.96 9.72 -6.97
CA GLN A 284 11.19 8.36 -7.44
C GLN A 284 10.20 7.35 -6.86
N VAL A 285 10.04 6.26 -7.59
CA VAL A 285 9.34 5.06 -7.13
C VAL A 285 10.24 3.84 -7.29
N LEU A 286 10.03 2.83 -6.44
CA LEU A 286 10.82 1.61 -6.44
C LEU A 286 10.18 0.57 -7.35
N LEU A 287 10.99 0.03 -8.26
CA LEU A 287 10.58 -1.02 -9.19
C LEU A 287 10.85 -2.41 -8.62
N ALA A 288 10.17 -3.42 -9.17
CA ALA A 288 10.33 -4.82 -8.77
C ALA A 288 11.76 -5.38 -8.97
N THR A 289 12.55 -4.71 -9.79
CA THR A 289 13.96 -4.99 -10.09
C THR A 289 14.92 -4.34 -9.10
N LEU A 290 14.41 -3.68 -8.05
CA LEU A 290 15.18 -2.85 -7.12
C LEU A 290 15.88 -1.64 -7.75
N THR A 291 15.56 -1.31 -9.00
CA THR A 291 15.92 -0.02 -9.60
C THR A 291 14.85 1.02 -9.28
N THR A 292 15.17 2.29 -9.49
CA THR A 292 14.23 3.40 -9.28
C THR A 292 13.73 3.94 -10.61
N LEU A 293 12.49 4.42 -10.66
CA LEU A 293 11.95 5.21 -11.76
C LEU A 293 11.74 6.64 -11.27
N ASP A 294 12.37 7.61 -11.94
CA ASP A 294 12.14 9.02 -11.70
C ASP A 294 10.88 9.49 -12.43
N LEU A 295 9.88 9.95 -11.68
CA LEU A 295 8.57 10.35 -12.22
C LEU A 295 8.64 11.63 -13.06
N SER A 296 9.62 12.50 -12.81
CA SER A 296 9.76 13.78 -13.52
C SER A 296 10.35 13.57 -14.93
N THR A 297 11.34 12.69 -15.05
CA THR A 297 12.08 12.43 -16.28
C THR A 297 11.62 11.18 -17.03
N GLY A 298 11.06 10.19 -16.31
CA GLY A 298 10.77 8.85 -16.82
C GLY A 298 12.00 7.94 -16.95
N LEU A 299 13.15 8.36 -16.41
CA LEU A 299 14.39 7.58 -16.45
C LEU A 299 14.41 6.54 -15.34
N VAL A 300 14.93 5.36 -15.68
CA VAL A 300 15.16 4.27 -14.73
C VAL A 300 16.63 4.25 -14.34
N SER A 301 16.94 4.05 -13.07
CA SER A 301 18.33 3.94 -12.62
C SER A 301 19.01 2.71 -13.23
N ASP A 302 20.29 2.86 -13.58
CA ASP A 302 21.09 1.78 -14.17
C ASP A 302 21.38 0.66 -13.16
N GLU A 303 21.59 1.04 -11.90
CA GLU A 303 21.94 0.12 -10.81
C GLU A 303 20.77 -0.06 -9.83
N PRO A 304 20.58 -1.28 -9.29
CA PRO A 304 19.70 -1.53 -8.15
C PRO A 304 20.15 -0.78 -6.89
N ILE A 305 19.21 -0.48 -6.00
CA ILE A 305 19.48 0.21 -4.73
C ILE A 305 20.09 -0.69 -3.64
N LEU A 306 20.16 -2.00 -3.89
CA LEU A 306 20.72 -3.04 -2.99
C LEU A 306 21.56 -4.04 -3.79
#